data_AF-A0AAD6XER4-F1
#
_entry.id   AF-A0AAD6XER4-F1
#
_cell.length_a   1.000
_cell.length_b   1.000
_cell.length_c   1.000
_cell.angle_alpha   90.00
_cell.angle_beta   90.00
_cell.angle_gamma   90.00
#
_symmetry.space_group_name_H-M   'P 1'
#
loop_
_entity.id
_entity.type
_entity.pdbx_description
1 polymer ?
#
loop_
_entity_poly.entity_id
_entity_poly.type
_entity_poly.pdbx_seq_one_letter_code
_entity_poly.pdbx_strand_id
1 'polypeptide(L)'
;MAFSYRELFFGGTKFCCCLPVRIGVIIMTVLGILFAGLLSVLLWFEVATTTDMSSNERAIFIVAGLVETLLFVASILGFVGAVVRKQLFVQIYAFFLYGHFILNLGVAIYLLYFIVHTTTTDQVKACQDAIHNTAAQNQCTGLLKVGLGIYGAVASIVLLTEMYGALIVARYVNQVQREKRNIRASRMSQGAFKMGPAGGRYSTLKGDDHDSIPLRAAGFSNLSNPRAEEEFDPYEEVAGPDYRGSTYSAYDGMPPSADLDHGMHDKMRSVDSHDSTVVEGGAHSATNINVSA
;
A
#
# COMPACT_ATOMS: atom_id res chain seq x y z
N MET A 1 0.56 -14.48 -25.89
CA MET A 1 1.09 -13.33 -25.12
C MET A 1 0.11 -13.05 -23.99
N ALA A 2 0.49 -13.29 -22.74
CA ALA A 2 -0.38 -13.02 -21.60
C ALA A 2 -0.47 -11.50 -21.41
N PHE A 3 -1.65 -10.93 -21.68
CA PHE A 3 -1.93 -9.55 -21.28
C PHE A 3 -1.83 -9.48 -19.75
N SER A 4 -0.70 -8.95 -19.28
CA SER A 4 -0.50 -8.71 -17.86
C SER A 4 -1.35 -7.51 -17.48
N TYR A 5 -2.55 -7.76 -16.93
CA TYR A 5 -3.42 -6.71 -16.38
C TYR A 5 -2.67 -5.84 -15.36
N ARG A 6 -1.61 -6.37 -14.74
CA ARG A 6 -0.69 -5.61 -13.91
C ARG A 6 -0.01 -4.46 -14.67
N GLU A 7 0.37 -4.61 -15.92
CA GLU A 7 1.02 -3.52 -16.67
C GLU A 7 0.02 -2.48 -17.16
N LEU A 8 -1.18 -2.90 -17.56
CA LEU A 8 -2.21 -1.98 -18.01
C LEU A 8 -2.71 -1.08 -16.88
N PHE A 9 -2.83 -1.65 -15.68
CA PHE A 9 -3.24 -0.90 -14.50
C PHE A 9 -2.07 -0.23 -13.78
N PHE A 10 -0.87 -0.82 -13.71
CA PHE A 10 0.25 -0.30 -12.89
C PHE A 10 1.44 0.27 -13.68
N GLY A 11 1.42 0.25 -15.01
CA GLY A 11 2.56 0.65 -15.86
C GLY A 11 2.56 2.09 -16.38
N GLY A 12 1.41 2.78 -16.37
CA GLY A 12 1.31 4.16 -16.87
C GLY A 12 1.88 5.19 -15.88
N THR A 13 2.87 5.97 -16.30
CA THR A 13 3.43 7.10 -15.53
C THR A 13 2.48 8.31 -15.40
N LYS A 14 1.31 8.23 -16.05
CA LYS A 14 0.25 9.23 -16.05
C LYS A 14 -1.06 8.52 -15.72
N PHE A 15 -1.69 8.86 -14.60
CA PHE A 15 -3.07 8.45 -14.32
C PHE A 15 -4.02 9.28 -15.17
N CYS A 16 -5.16 8.67 -15.53
CA CYS A 16 -6.33 9.23 -16.22
C CYS A 16 -6.41 10.77 -16.02
N CYS A 17 -5.97 11.54 -17.03
CA CYS A 17 -6.05 13.01 -17.07
C CYS A 17 -5.11 13.81 -16.14
N CYS A 18 -3.80 13.56 -16.15
CA CYS A 18 -2.76 14.46 -15.58
C CYS A 18 -2.79 14.67 -14.06
N LEU A 19 -3.67 14.01 -13.30
CA LEU A 19 -3.80 14.25 -11.87
C LEU A 19 -2.62 13.61 -11.12
N PRO A 20 -1.74 14.39 -10.47
CA PRO A 20 -0.66 13.83 -9.68
C PRO A 20 -1.25 13.02 -8.53
N VAL A 21 -0.74 11.80 -8.33
CA VAL A 21 -1.15 10.85 -7.27
C VAL A 21 -1.28 11.52 -5.90
N ARG A 22 -0.45 12.55 -5.65
CA ARG A 22 -0.47 13.37 -4.43
C ARG A 22 -1.82 14.07 -4.18
N ILE A 23 -2.44 14.65 -5.22
CA ILE A 23 -3.74 15.33 -5.07
C ILE A 23 -4.83 14.31 -4.74
N GLY A 24 -4.76 13.10 -5.32
CA GLY A 24 -5.67 12.01 -4.97
C GLY A 24 -5.65 11.69 -3.48
N VAL A 25 -4.46 11.53 -2.88
CA VAL A 25 -4.32 11.27 -1.43
C VAL A 25 -4.84 12.44 -0.59
N ILE A 26 -4.62 13.69 -1.01
CA ILE A 26 -5.12 14.86 -0.28
C ILE A 26 -6.66 14.89 -0.30
N ILE A 27 -7.30 14.68 -1.45
CA ILE A 27 -8.76 14.69 -1.56
C ILE A 27 -9.36 13.54 -0.73
N MET A 28 -8.79 12.34 -0.84
CA MET A 28 -9.27 11.17 -0.10
C MET A 28 -9.11 11.32 1.41
N THR A 29 -8.01 11.94 1.89
CA THR A 29 -7.82 12.18 3.33
C THR A 29 -8.77 13.25 3.85
N VAL A 30 -9.08 14.31 3.09
CA VAL A 30 -10.08 15.31 3.46
C VAL A 30 -11.48 14.69 3.55
N LEU A 31 -11.87 13.89 2.55
CA LEU A 31 -13.13 13.15 2.60
C LEU A 31 -13.16 12.17 3.79
N GLY A 32 -12.06 11.45 4.02
CA GLY A 32 -11.92 10.55 5.16
C GLY A 32 -12.08 11.27 6.51
N ILE A 33 -11.48 12.44 6.69
CA ILE A 33 -11.65 13.26 7.90
C ILE A 33 -13.12 13.67 8.10
N LEU A 34 -13.79 14.11 7.03
CA LEU A 34 -15.19 14.54 7.10
C LEU A 34 -16.14 13.38 7.43
N PHE A 35 -16.03 12.27 6.70
CA PHE A 35 -16.87 11.09 6.93
C PHE A 35 -16.58 10.46 8.29
N ALA A 36 -15.31 10.25 8.63
CA ALA A 36 -14.95 9.63 9.90
C ALA A 36 -15.27 10.51 11.10
N GLY A 37 -15.05 11.82 10.99
CA GLY A 37 -15.44 12.76 12.02
C GLY A 37 -16.96 12.76 12.26
N LEU A 38 -17.76 12.81 11.20
CA LEU A 38 -19.22 12.77 11.30
C LEU A 38 -19.72 11.45 11.89
N LEU A 39 -19.27 10.31 11.35
CA LEU A 39 -19.68 8.98 11.81
C LEU A 39 -19.25 8.72 13.25
N SER A 40 -18.05 9.16 13.63
CA SER A 40 -17.57 9.02 15.01
C SER A 40 -18.48 9.77 15.99
N VAL A 41 -18.84 11.03 15.69
CA VAL A 41 -19.75 11.80 16.54
C VAL A 41 -21.12 11.13 16.65
N LEU A 42 -21.67 10.63 15.53
CA LEU A 42 -22.96 9.94 15.52
C LEU A 42 -22.92 8.65 16.35
N LEU A 43 -21.86 7.83 16.22
CA LEU A 43 -21.71 6.60 16.98
C LEU A 43 -21.57 6.87 18.48
N TRP A 44 -20.76 7.86 18.87
CA TRP A 44 -20.62 8.23 20.28
C TRP A 44 -21.91 8.83 20.85
N PHE A 45 -22.65 9.60 20.05
CA PHE A 45 -23.95 10.11 20.44
C PHE A 45 -24.94 8.98 20.70
N GLU A 46 -25.06 8.02 19.77
CA GLU A 46 -25.93 6.85 19.91
C GLU A 46 -25.58 6.01 21.15
N VAL A 47 -24.29 5.78 21.41
CA VAL A 47 -23.82 5.07 22.61
C VAL A 47 -24.15 5.84 23.90
N ALA A 48 -24.18 7.17 23.85
CA ALA A 48 -24.49 7.99 25.02
C ALA A 48 -26.00 8.09 25.28
N THR A 49 -26.83 8.11 24.23
CA THR A 49 -28.28 8.26 24.36
C THR A 49 -29.00 6.95 24.64
N THR A 50 -28.50 5.82 24.13
CA THR A 50 -29.23 4.55 24.20
C THR A 50 -28.73 3.68 25.35
N THR A 51 -29.35 3.84 26.53
CA THR A 51 -28.97 3.13 27.76
C THR A 51 -29.54 1.71 27.87
N ASP A 52 -30.61 1.39 27.14
CA ASP A 52 -31.37 0.13 27.26
C ASP A 52 -30.96 -0.97 26.25
N MET A 53 -29.83 -0.81 25.55
CA MET A 53 -29.33 -1.85 24.64
C MET A 53 -28.76 -3.05 25.39
N SER A 54 -28.86 -4.24 24.78
CA SER A 54 -28.19 -5.42 25.32
C SER A 54 -26.67 -5.21 25.38
N SER A 55 -26.01 -5.83 26.36
CA SER A 55 -24.55 -5.68 26.55
C SER A 55 -23.74 -5.99 25.28
N ASN A 56 -24.23 -6.90 24.44
CA ASN A 56 -23.58 -7.30 23.19
C ASN A 56 -23.69 -6.22 22.12
N GLU A 57 -24.88 -5.62 21.94
CA GLU A 57 -25.09 -4.55 20.97
C GLU A 57 -24.24 -3.32 21.34
N ARG A 58 -24.24 -2.96 22.62
CA ARG A 58 -23.43 -1.85 23.13
C ARG A 58 -21.94 -2.06 22.85
N ALA A 59 -21.44 -3.29 23.00
CA ALA A 59 -20.04 -3.61 22.70
C ALA A 59 -19.70 -3.37 21.22
N ILE A 60 -20.60 -3.73 20.30
CA ILE A 60 -20.40 -3.54 18.85
C ILE A 60 -20.32 -2.04 18.53
N PHE A 61 -21.23 -1.23 19.08
CA PHE A 61 -21.20 0.23 18.86
C PHE A 61 -19.93 0.89 19.41
N ILE A 62 -19.44 0.44 20.58
CA ILE A 62 -18.17 0.93 21.15
C ILE A 62 -17.00 0.58 20.23
N VAL A 63 -16.91 -0.67 19.76
CA VAL A 63 -15.85 -1.10 18.84
C VAL A 63 -15.92 -0.33 17.52
N ALA A 64 -17.11 -0.15 16.96
CA ALA A 64 -17.32 0.66 15.75
C ALA A 64 -16.84 2.11 15.97
N GLY A 65 -17.22 2.73 17.09
CA GLY A 65 -16.77 4.07 17.46
C GLY A 65 -15.24 4.16 17.57
N LEU A 66 -14.59 3.17 18.17
CA LEU A 66 -13.13 3.11 18.26
C LEU A 66 -12.48 2.97 16.88
N VAL A 67 -12.97 2.08 16.02
CA VAL A 67 -12.46 1.90 14.65
C VAL A 67 -12.58 3.20 13.85
N GLU A 68 -13.71 3.90 13.97
CA GLU A 68 -13.94 5.17 13.28
C GLU A 68 -13.01 6.28 13.81
N THR A 69 -12.78 6.35 15.13
CA THR A 69 -11.80 7.31 15.68
C THR A 69 -10.37 7.02 15.21
N LEU A 70 -10.00 5.74 15.07
CA LEU A 70 -8.71 5.35 14.51
C LEU A 70 -8.60 5.73 13.04
N LEU A 71 -9.68 5.60 12.26
CA LEU A 71 -9.73 6.04 10.86
C LEU A 71 -9.57 7.55 10.74
N PHE A 72 -10.20 8.32 11.65
CA PHE A 72 -10.05 9.76 11.72
C PHE A 72 -8.59 10.16 11.96
N VAL A 73 -7.94 9.54 12.96
CA VAL A 73 -6.50 9.76 13.24
C VAL A 73 -5.62 9.34 12.06
N ALA A 74 -5.90 8.18 11.45
CA ALA A 74 -5.17 7.72 10.28
C ALA A 74 -5.31 8.69 9.11
N SER A 75 -6.49 9.29 8.91
CA SER A 75 -6.73 10.28 7.85
C SER A 75 -5.94 11.56 8.08
N ILE A 76 -5.81 12.02 9.33
CA ILE A 76 -4.91 13.13 9.69
C ILE A 76 -3.45 12.76 9.37
N LEU A 77 -3.00 11.55 9.73
CA LEU A 77 -1.64 11.09 9.40
C LEU A 77 -1.40 10.99 7.89
N GLY A 78 -2.39 10.57 7.11
CA GLY A 78 -2.35 10.54 5.66
C GLY A 78 -2.21 11.96 5.07
N PHE A 79 -2.97 12.92 5.61
CA PHE A 79 -2.89 14.33 5.21
C PHE A 79 -1.51 14.92 5.51
N VAL A 80 -1.00 14.72 6.74
CA VAL A 80 0.35 15.16 7.14
C VAL A 80 1.42 14.47 6.29
N GLY A 81 1.28 13.17 6.01
CA GLY A 81 2.19 12.41 5.15
C GLY A 81 2.26 12.97 3.72
N ALA A 82 1.14 13.44 3.18
CA ALA A 82 1.08 14.10 1.88
C ALA A 82 1.80 15.46 1.88
N VAL A 83 1.72 16.22 2.98
CA VAL A 83 2.38 17.52 3.14
C VAL A 83 3.88 17.38 3.37
N VAL A 84 4.29 16.55 4.33
CA VAL A 84 5.70 16.42 4.77
C VAL A 84 6.54 15.60 3.77
N ARG A 85 5.91 14.95 2.78
CA ARG A 85 6.56 14.11 1.77
C ARG A 85 7.40 12.97 2.37
N LYS A 86 7.09 12.55 3.60
CA LYS A 86 7.78 11.43 4.29
C LYS A 86 7.05 10.13 3.98
N GLN A 87 7.74 9.20 3.32
CA GLN A 87 7.17 7.93 2.84
C GLN A 87 6.60 7.06 3.96
N LEU A 88 7.23 7.05 5.14
CA LEU A 88 6.86 6.16 6.24
C LEU A 88 5.44 6.42 6.75
N PHE A 89 5.01 7.68 6.80
CA PHE A 89 3.65 8.06 7.18
C PHE A 89 2.61 7.52 6.21
N VAL A 90 2.89 7.61 4.90
CA VAL A 90 1.96 7.11 3.87
C VAL A 90 1.86 5.58 3.90
N GLN A 91 2.95 4.88 4.25
CA GLN A 91 2.94 3.43 4.39
C GLN A 91 2.11 2.97 5.59
N ILE A 92 2.23 3.64 6.74
CA ILE A 92 1.39 3.35 7.91
C ILE A 92 -0.08 3.60 7.58
N TYR A 93 -0.38 4.74 6.97
CA TYR A 93 -1.74 5.07 6.52
C TYR A 93 -2.32 3.99 5.58
N ALA A 94 -1.51 3.46 4.65
CA ALA A 94 -1.90 2.37 3.77
C ALA A 94 -2.38 1.11 4.52
N PHE A 95 -1.63 0.74 5.57
CA PHE A 95 -1.93 -0.44 6.37
C PHE A 95 -3.25 -0.26 7.12
N PHE A 96 -3.49 0.92 7.70
CA PHE A 96 -4.75 1.25 8.36
C PHE A 96 -5.94 1.23 7.40
N LEU A 97 -5.81 1.86 6.23
CA LEU A 97 -6.87 1.83 5.20
C LEU A 97 -7.19 0.40 4.76
N TYR A 98 -6.17 -0.46 4.60
CA TYR A 98 -6.38 -1.84 4.19
C TYR A 98 -7.09 -2.66 5.28
N GLY A 99 -6.67 -2.51 6.54
CA GLY A 99 -7.34 -3.14 7.68
C GLY A 99 -8.78 -2.68 7.83
N HIS A 100 -9.01 -1.37 7.68
CA HIS A 100 -10.35 -0.78 7.73
C HIS A 100 -11.25 -1.30 6.62
N PHE A 101 -10.75 -1.37 5.38
CA PHE A 101 -11.49 -1.91 4.24
C PHE A 101 -11.93 -3.36 4.48
N ILE A 102 -11.04 -4.22 5.00
CA ILE A 102 -11.40 -5.61 5.31
C ILE A 102 -12.46 -5.68 6.41
N LEU A 103 -12.34 -4.85 7.44
CA LEU A 103 -13.31 -4.78 8.53
C LEU A 103 -14.68 -4.33 8.01
N ASN A 104 -14.74 -3.25 7.24
CA ASN A 104 -15.97 -2.75 6.64
C ASN A 104 -16.60 -3.73 5.66
N LEU A 105 -15.79 -4.44 4.87
CA LEU A 105 -16.27 -5.51 4.01
C LEU A 105 -16.89 -6.64 4.84
N GLY A 106 -16.25 -7.05 5.92
CA GLY A 106 -16.76 -8.07 6.84
C GLY A 106 -18.08 -7.65 7.49
N VAL A 107 -18.16 -6.42 8.00
CA VAL A 107 -19.38 -5.85 8.60
C VAL A 107 -20.49 -5.73 7.58
N ALA A 108 -20.20 -5.24 6.37
CA ALA A 108 -21.20 -5.11 5.30
C ALA A 108 -21.77 -6.47 4.90
N ILE A 109 -20.93 -7.50 4.74
CA ILE A 109 -21.37 -8.86 4.43
C ILE A 109 -22.19 -9.44 5.59
N TYR A 110 -21.73 -9.27 6.83
CA TYR A 110 -22.43 -9.76 8.02
C TYR A 110 -23.80 -9.10 8.18
N LEU A 111 -23.89 -7.77 8.07
CA LEU A 111 -25.15 -7.05 8.15
C LEU A 111 -26.08 -7.41 7.00
N LEU A 112 -25.57 -7.55 5.77
CA LEU A 112 -26.38 -7.99 4.65
C LEU A 112 -26.95 -9.39 4.90
N TYR A 113 -26.13 -10.33 5.39
CA TYR A 113 -26.57 -11.67 5.75
C TYR A 113 -27.64 -11.62 6.85
N PHE A 114 -27.38 -10.86 7.93
CA PHE A 114 -28.29 -10.72 9.05
C PHE A 114 -29.63 -10.12 8.61
N ILE A 115 -29.62 -9.04 7.83
CA ILE A 115 -30.85 -8.41 7.34
C ILE A 115 -31.61 -9.38 6.44
N VAL A 116 -30.95 -10.03 5.48
CA VAL A 116 -31.62 -10.99 4.58
C VAL A 116 -32.24 -12.16 5.36
N HIS A 117 -31.56 -12.66 6.39
CA HIS A 117 -32.06 -13.79 7.17
C HIS A 117 -33.18 -13.39 8.15
N THR A 118 -33.02 -12.29 8.89
CA THR A 118 -34.05 -11.80 9.84
C THR A 118 -35.30 -11.27 9.15
N THR A 119 -35.14 -10.71 7.95
CA THR A 119 -36.27 -10.24 7.15
C THR A 119 -37.20 -11.40 6.79
N THR A 120 -36.69 -12.60 6.54
CA THR A 120 -37.52 -13.72 6.06
C THR A 120 -38.27 -14.44 7.18
N THR A 121 -37.74 -14.46 8.41
CA THR A 121 -38.32 -15.27 9.50
C THR A 121 -39.19 -14.49 10.47
N ASP A 122 -38.75 -13.30 10.90
CA ASP A 122 -39.31 -12.64 12.08
C ASP A 122 -39.99 -11.33 11.76
N GLN A 123 -39.45 -10.54 10.83
CA GLN A 123 -40.07 -9.26 10.47
C GLN A 123 -41.35 -9.43 9.64
N VAL A 124 -41.43 -10.46 8.78
CA VAL A 124 -42.70 -10.79 8.10
C VAL A 124 -43.75 -11.21 9.13
N LYS A 125 -43.37 -12.01 10.13
CA LYS A 125 -44.31 -12.44 11.18
C LYS A 125 -44.74 -11.28 12.06
N ALA A 126 -43.81 -10.45 12.52
CA ALA A 126 -44.12 -9.27 13.32
C ALA A 126 -45.02 -8.29 12.54
N CYS A 127 -44.80 -8.14 11.22
CA CYS A 127 -45.64 -7.28 10.40
C CYS A 127 -47.03 -7.89 10.11
N GLN A 128 -47.11 -9.22 9.98
CA GLN A 128 -48.39 -9.94 9.89
C GLN A 128 -49.19 -9.88 11.20
N ASP A 129 -48.50 -9.94 12.34
CA ASP A 129 -49.09 -9.94 13.68
C ASP A 129 -49.56 -8.53 14.09
N ALA A 130 -48.77 -7.49 13.77
CA ALA A 130 -49.13 -6.10 14.07
C ALA A 130 -50.27 -5.56 13.18
N ILE A 131 -50.46 -6.10 11.97
CA ILE A 131 -51.42 -5.56 11.01
C ILE A 131 -52.31 -6.66 10.40
N HIS A 132 -53.56 -6.72 10.85
CA HIS A 132 -54.58 -7.62 10.31
C HIS A 132 -55.13 -7.21 8.93
N ASN A 133 -54.85 -5.99 8.46
CA ASN A 133 -55.34 -5.51 7.17
C ASN A 133 -54.40 -5.92 6.03
N THR A 134 -54.90 -6.72 5.09
CA THR A 134 -54.14 -7.25 3.93
C THR A 134 -53.58 -6.15 3.03
N ALA A 135 -54.23 -4.99 2.94
CA ALA A 135 -53.74 -3.87 2.14
C ALA A 135 -52.45 -3.25 2.72
N ALA A 136 -52.33 -3.19 4.04
CA ALA A 136 -51.20 -2.58 4.72
C ALA A 136 -49.99 -3.54 4.84
N GLN A 137 -50.20 -4.86 4.80
CA GLN A 137 -49.11 -5.84 4.75
C GLN A 137 -48.24 -5.68 3.49
N ASN A 138 -48.84 -5.36 2.35
CA ASN A 138 -48.11 -5.10 1.11
C ASN A 138 -47.24 -3.84 1.19
N GLN A 139 -47.65 -2.83 1.96
CA GLN A 139 -46.87 -1.61 2.16
C GLN A 139 -45.66 -1.86 3.05
N CYS A 140 -45.82 -2.66 4.10
CA CYS A 140 -44.74 -3.01 5.02
C CYS A 140 -43.60 -3.77 4.34
N THR A 141 -43.93 -4.81 3.58
CA THR A 141 -42.93 -5.60 2.83
C THR A 141 -42.27 -4.76 1.73
N GLY A 142 -43.01 -3.87 1.09
CA GLY A 142 -42.49 -2.92 0.11
C GLY A 142 -41.44 -1.98 0.71
N LEU A 143 -41.73 -1.38 1.87
CA LEU A 143 -40.81 -0.45 2.55
C LEU A 143 -39.49 -1.14 2.93
N LEU A 144 -39.57 -2.37 3.45
CA LEU A 144 -38.41 -3.16 3.85
C LEU A 144 -37.51 -3.50 2.67
N LYS A 145 -38.11 -3.88 1.53
CA LYS A 145 -37.40 -4.17 0.29
C LYS A 145 -36.70 -2.92 -0.27
N VAL A 146 -37.36 -1.76 -0.19
CA VAL A 146 -36.75 -0.47 -0.59
C VAL A 146 -35.60 -0.10 0.35
N GLY A 147 -35.77 -0.27 1.66
CA GLY A 147 -34.73 -0.02 2.67
C GLY A 147 -33.48 -0.87 2.44
N LEU A 148 -33.66 -2.17 2.18
CA LEU A 148 -32.57 -3.09 1.83
C LEU A 148 -31.83 -2.61 0.56
N GLY A 149 -32.57 -2.17 -0.45
CA GLY A 149 -32.00 -1.65 -1.69
C GLY A 149 -31.16 -0.39 -1.46
N ILE A 150 -31.66 0.56 -0.67
CA ILE A 150 -30.94 1.80 -0.33
C ILE A 150 -29.69 1.49 0.48
N TYR A 151 -29.80 0.64 1.51
CA TYR A 151 -28.67 0.22 2.33
C TYR A 151 -27.58 -0.45 1.48
N GLY A 152 -27.96 -1.39 0.62
CA GLY A 152 -27.03 -2.06 -0.29
C GLY A 152 -26.34 -1.09 -1.25
N ALA A 153 -27.07 -0.10 -1.78
CA ALA A 153 -26.50 0.93 -2.65
C ALA A 153 -25.47 1.81 -1.92
N VAL A 154 -25.81 2.30 -0.73
CA VAL A 154 -24.91 3.14 0.09
C VAL A 154 -23.67 2.34 0.51
N ALA A 155 -23.85 1.13 1.03
CA ALA A 155 -22.75 0.25 1.42
C ALA A 155 -21.81 -0.04 0.25
N SER A 156 -22.38 -0.29 -0.95
CA SER A 156 -21.59 -0.52 -2.16
C SER A 156 -20.75 0.71 -2.55
N ILE A 157 -21.32 1.91 -2.49
CA ILE A 157 -20.60 3.15 -2.80
C ILE A 157 -19.44 3.38 -1.83
N VAL A 158 -19.66 3.15 -0.53
CA VAL A 158 -18.62 3.27 0.50
C VAL A 158 -17.50 2.26 0.24
N LEU A 159 -17.83 0.98 0.04
CA LEU A 159 -16.85 -0.07 -0.25
C LEU A 159 -16.06 0.20 -1.54
N LEU A 160 -16.71 0.69 -2.60
CA LEU A 160 -16.03 1.06 -3.84
C LEU A 160 -15.06 2.23 -3.62
N THR A 161 -15.45 3.22 -2.82
CA THR A 161 -14.61 4.39 -2.49
C THR A 161 -13.39 3.96 -1.67
N GLU A 162 -13.57 3.09 -0.67
CA GLU A 162 -12.48 2.53 0.13
C GLU A 162 -11.55 1.65 -0.69
N MET A 163 -12.09 0.76 -1.52
CA MET A 163 -11.33 -0.08 -2.43
C MET A 163 -10.51 0.77 -3.39
N TYR A 164 -11.09 1.85 -3.93
CA TYR A 164 -10.39 2.80 -4.78
C TYR A 164 -9.24 3.50 -4.05
N GLY A 165 -9.47 3.94 -2.81
CA GLY A 165 -8.44 4.50 -1.93
C GLY A 165 -7.30 3.51 -1.68
N ALA A 166 -7.61 2.28 -1.28
CA ALA A 166 -6.63 1.22 -1.05
C ALA A 166 -5.78 0.94 -2.30
N LEU A 167 -6.40 0.93 -3.48
CA LEU A 167 -5.71 0.72 -4.76
C LEU A 167 -4.74 1.87 -5.08
N ILE A 168 -5.16 3.13 -4.92
CA ILE A 168 -4.27 4.30 -5.11
C ILE A 168 -3.05 4.19 -4.20
N VAL A 169 -3.27 3.90 -2.92
CA VAL A 169 -2.19 3.84 -1.94
C VAL A 169 -1.25 2.66 -2.21
N ALA A 170 -1.78 1.49 -2.59
CA ALA A 170 -0.96 0.35 -2.99
C ALA A 170 -0.06 0.68 -4.20
N ARG A 171 -0.58 1.42 -5.18
CA ARG A 171 0.23 1.91 -6.32
C ARG A 171 1.32 2.86 -5.87
N TYR A 172 0.98 3.81 -5.00
CA TYR A 172 1.94 4.76 -4.46
C TYR A 172 3.08 4.06 -3.73
N VAL A 173 2.77 3.11 -2.83
CA VAL A 173 3.79 2.34 -2.10
C VAL A 173 4.69 1.57 -3.07
N ASN A 174 4.13 0.92 -4.08
CA ASN A 174 4.90 0.20 -5.10
C ASN A 174 5.81 1.13 -5.91
N GLN A 175 5.35 2.33 -6.26
CA GLN A 175 6.16 3.33 -6.95
C GLN A 175 7.36 3.74 -6.10
N VAL A 176 7.13 4.10 -4.83
CA VAL A 176 8.24 4.55 -3.98
C VAL A 176 9.22 3.40 -3.68
N GLN A 177 8.72 2.16 -3.54
CA GLN A 177 9.60 0.99 -3.44
C GLN A 177 10.43 0.77 -4.70
N ARG A 178 9.84 0.95 -5.90
CA ARG A 178 10.57 0.88 -7.17
C ARG A 178 11.64 1.96 -7.28
N GLU A 179 11.33 3.20 -6.91
CA GLU A 179 12.31 4.29 -6.89
C GLU A 179 13.49 3.99 -5.94
N LYS A 180 13.21 3.49 -4.74
CA LYS A 180 14.25 3.05 -3.79
C LYS A 180 15.11 1.91 -4.34
N ARG A 181 14.50 0.91 -4.97
CA ARG A 181 15.23 -0.21 -5.59
C ARG A 181 16.09 0.27 -6.76
N ASN A 182 15.59 1.18 -7.59
CA ASN A 182 16.33 1.74 -8.72
C ASN A 182 17.55 2.56 -8.26
N ILE A 183 17.40 3.38 -7.21
CA ILE A 183 18.54 4.13 -6.63
C ILE A 183 19.60 3.17 -6.05
N ARG A 184 19.19 2.09 -5.39
CA ARG A 184 20.12 1.07 -4.88
C ARG A 184 20.83 0.33 -6.03
N ALA A 185 20.09 -0.05 -7.06
CA ALA A 185 20.63 -0.71 -8.24
C ALA A 185 21.63 0.18 -9.00
N SER A 186 21.35 1.49 -9.14
CA SER A 186 22.29 2.42 -9.79
C SER A 186 23.56 2.67 -8.98
N ARG A 187 23.47 2.62 -7.64
CA ARG A 187 24.66 2.70 -6.77
C ARG A 187 25.52 1.44 -6.87
N MET A 188 24.89 0.26 -6.93
CA MET A 188 25.61 -1.00 -7.13
C MET A 188 26.29 -1.06 -8.50
N SER A 189 25.63 -0.59 -9.56
CA SER A 189 26.24 -0.56 -10.89
C SER A 189 27.43 0.43 -10.93
N GLN A 190 27.27 1.64 -10.41
CA GLN A 190 28.38 2.62 -10.36
C GLN A 190 29.56 2.15 -9.50
N GLY A 191 29.31 1.44 -8.38
CA GLY A 191 30.36 0.85 -7.56
C GLY A 191 31.10 -0.29 -8.28
N ALA A 192 30.38 -1.13 -9.01
CA ALA A 192 30.97 -2.23 -9.78
C ALA A 192 31.89 -1.72 -10.91
N PHE A 193 31.52 -0.64 -11.59
CA PHE A 193 32.36 -0.05 -12.64
C PHE A 193 33.55 0.76 -12.13
N LYS A 194 33.64 1.01 -10.81
CA LYS A 194 34.81 1.64 -10.19
C LYS A 194 35.91 0.65 -9.81
N MET A 195 35.70 -0.65 -10.01
CA MET A 195 36.82 -1.59 -10.18
C MET A 195 37.43 -1.42 -11.57
N GLY A 196 37.87 -0.19 -11.89
CA GLY A 196 38.93 -0.02 -12.87
C GLY A 196 40.11 -0.87 -12.41
N PRO A 197 40.89 -1.46 -13.33
CA PRO A 197 42.00 -2.33 -12.98
C PRO A 197 42.79 -1.58 -11.92
N ALA A 198 42.79 -2.11 -10.69
CA ALA A 198 43.78 -1.72 -9.71
C ALA A 198 45.06 -1.98 -10.47
N GLY A 199 45.65 -0.90 -10.98
CA GLY A 199 46.88 -0.95 -11.71
C GLY A 199 47.82 -1.55 -10.71
N GLY A 200 48.00 -2.86 -10.83
CA GLY A 200 48.94 -3.64 -10.08
C GLY A 200 50.27 -3.04 -10.48
N ARG A 201 50.68 -2.01 -9.74
CA ARG A 201 51.99 -2.05 -9.12
C ARG A 201 51.95 -3.30 -8.25
N TYR A 202 52.08 -4.46 -8.90
CA TYR A 202 52.79 -5.58 -8.32
C TYR A 202 54.04 -4.91 -7.78
N SER A 203 54.13 -4.83 -6.46
CA SER A 203 55.38 -4.56 -5.80
C SER A 203 56.33 -5.62 -6.33
N THR A 204 57.12 -5.24 -7.34
CA THR A 204 58.30 -5.98 -7.73
C THR A 204 59.10 -6.11 -6.46
N LEU A 205 59.02 -7.29 -5.85
CA LEU A 205 59.88 -7.71 -4.77
C LEU A 205 61.28 -7.60 -5.37
N LYS A 206 61.96 -6.50 -5.06
CA LYS A 206 63.32 -6.26 -5.49
C LYS A 206 64.17 -7.23 -4.70
N GLY A 207 64.44 -8.39 -5.33
CA GLY A 207 65.46 -9.31 -4.89
C GLY A 207 66.82 -8.62 -4.95
N ASP A 208 67.57 -8.86 -3.89
CA ASP A 208 69.01 -8.77 -3.73
C ASP A 208 69.71 -7.40 -3.76
N ASP A 209 70.22 -7.13 -2.55
CA ASP A 209 71.64 -6.96 -2.22
C ASP A 209 72.16 -5.57 -1.83
N HIS A 210 72.65 -5.58 -0.59
CA HIS A 210 73.77 -4.87 0.00
C HIS A 210 73.70 -3.37 0.37
N ASP A 211 74.18 -3.18 1.61
CA ASP A 211 74.82 -2.01 2.22
C ASP A 211 73.98 -0.95 2.97
N SER A 212 73.81 -1.24 4.27
CA SER A 212 74.11 -0.40 5.43
C SER A 212 74.11 1.14 5.26
N ILE A 213 73.01 1.80 5.66
CA ILE A 213 72.98 3.23 6.01
C ILE A 213 72.10 3.43 7.27
N PRO A 214 72.51 4.28 8.23
CA PRO A 214 72.18 4.10 9.64
C PRO A 214 70.85 4.73 10.06
N LEU A 215 70.37 4.18 11.19
CA LEU A 215 69.41 4.74 12.13
C LEU A 215 69.31 6.28 12.08
N ARG A 216 68.14 6.77 11.66
CA ARG A 216 67.62 8.05 12.16
C ARG A 216 66.22 7.81 12.70
N ALA A 217 66.17 7.65 14.02
CA ALA A 217 64.97 7.65 14.81
C ALA A 217 64.25 9.01 14.64
N ALA A 218 63.18 9.03 13.87
CA ALA A 218 62.14 10.04 13.97
C ALA A 218 60.87 9.31 14.41
N GLY A 219 60.46 9.58 15.64
CA GLY A 219 59.33 8.95 16.29
C GLY A 219 58.06 9.13 15.48
N PHE A 220 57.53 8.01 14.98
CA PHE A 220 56.11 7.90 14.67
C PHE A 220 55.40 7.50 15.95
N SER A 221 54.85 8.51 16.60
CA SER A 221 53.86 8.39 17.63
C SER A 221 52.75 7.43 17.18
N ASN A 222 52.48 6.47 18.06
CA ASN A 222 51.31 5.61 18.09
C ASN A 222 50.05 6.32 17.56
N LEU A 223 49.62 5.95 16.34
CA LEU A 223 48.22 5.94 15.95
C LEU A 223 47.83 4.49 15.68
N SER A 224 47.87 3.70 16.76
CA SER A 224 46.95 2.59 16.93
C SER A 224 45.54 3.18 17.00
N ASN A 225 44.97 3.53 15.85
CA ASN A 225 43.53 3.65 15.76
C ASN A 225 43.04 2.21 15.57
N PRO A 226 42.44 1.55 16.57
CA PRO A 226 41.68 0.36 16.31
C PRO A 226 40.53 0.83 15.43
N ARG A 227 40.68 0.69 14.11
CA ARG A 227 39.52 0.53 13.24
C ARG A 227 38.85 -0.72 13.78
N ALA A 228 37.96 -0.50 14.75
CA ALA A 228 36.80 -1.34 14.92
C ALA A 228 36.31 -1.61 13.51
N GLU A 229 36.17 -2.88 13.19
CA GLU A 229 35.34 -3.31 12.09
C GLU A 229 33.98 -2.65 12.37
N GLU A 230 33.76 -1.46 11.81
CA GLU A 230 32.43 -0.89 11.69
C GLU A 230 31.71 -1.89 10.80
N GLU A 231 31.04 -2.82 11.48
CA GLU A 231 30.09 -3.74 10.89
C GLU A 231 29.19 -2.90 10.02
N PHE A 232 29.30 -3.13 8.71
CA PHE A 232 28.61 -2.37 7.70
C PHE A 232 27.11 -2.41 8.01
N ASP A 233 26.57 -1.33 8.59
CA ASP A 233 25.14 -1.21 8.85
C ASP A 233 24.46 -0.74 7.56
N PRO A 234 23.74 -1.63 6.83
CA PRO A 234 23.06 -1.25 5.60
C PRO A 234 21.88 -0.28 5.83
N TYR A 235 21.55 0.04 7.09
CA TYR A 235 20.50 0.97 7.48
C TYR A 235 21.01 2.31 8.01
N GLU A 236 22.32 2.49 8.15
CA GLU A 236 22.85 3.83 8.39
C GLU A 236 22.58 4.66 7.14
N GLU A 237 21.61 5.58 7.24
CA GLU A 237 21.40 6.61 6.24
C GLU A 237 22.68 7.44 6.23
N VAL A 238 23.62 7.09 5.35
CA VAL A 238 24.83 7.85 5.09
C VAL A 238 24.37 9.28 4.91
N ALA A 239 24.57 10.10 5.94
CA ALA A 239 24.45 11.54 5.85
C ALA A 239 25.42 11.89 4.75
N GLY A 240 24.88 12.14 3.55
CA GLY A 240 25.70 12.32 2.36
C GLY A 240 26.76 13.35 2.70
N PRO A 241 28.03 13.15 2.28
CA PRO A 241 29.07 14.11 2.56
C PRO A 241 28.54 15.49 2.18
N ASP A 242 28.55 16.39 3.16
CA ASP A 242 28.14 17.79 2.99
C ASP A 242 28.83 18.30 1.74
N TYR A 243 28.08 18.39 0.62
CA TYR A 243 28.58 18.95 -0.63
C TYR A 243 28.61 20.48 -0.46
N ARG A 244 29.44 20.93 0.47
CA ARG A 244 29.76 22.32 0.69
C ARG A 244 30.79 22.69 -0.39
N GLY A 245 30.26 23.23 -1.50
CA GLY A 245 31.02 24.03 -2.44
C GLY A 245 32.00 23.28 -3.33
N SER A 246 31.49 22.60 -4.35
CA SER A 246 32.26 22.47 -5.60
C SER A 246 31.71 23.50 -6.57
N THR A 247 32.46 24.59 -6.71
CA THR A 247 32.26 25.67 -7.67
C THR A 247 32.07 25.11 -9.07
N TYR A 248 31.05 25.64 -9.75
CA TYR A 248 30.79 25.52 -11.18
C TYR A 248 32.09 25.50 -12.00
N SER A 249 32.49 24.32 -12.47
CA SER A 249 33.39 24.22 -13.61
C SER A 249 32.52 24.17 -14.86
N ALA A 250 32.80 25.10 -15.77
CA ALA A 250 32.07 25.34 -17.00
C ALA A 250 31.93 24.04 -17.82
N TYR A 251 30.71 23.79 -18.29
CA TYR A 251 30.44 22.84 -19.36
C TYR A 251 31.12 23.37 -20.63
N ASP A 252 32.20 22.73 -21.04
CA ASP A 252 32.78 22.89 -22.37
C ASP A 252 32.75 21.52 -23.07
N GLY A 253 32.20 21.50 -24.28
CA GLY A 253 32.33 20.38 -25.21
C GLY A 253 31.30 19.26 -25.08
N MET A 254 30.11 19.47 -25.67
CA MET A 254 29.24 18.38 -26.11
C MET A 254 29.80 17.83 -27.44
N PRO A 255 30.23 16.56 -27.54
CA PRO A 255 30.60 15.98 -28.82
C PRO A 255 29.33 15.68 -29.65
N PRO A 256 29.42 15.78 -30.99
CA PRO A 256 28.29 15.61 -31.88
C PRO A 256 27.74 14.18 -31.84
N SER A 257 26.41 14.10 -31.86
CA SER A 257 25.61 12.89 -32.02
C SER A 257 26.01 12.15 -33.30
N ALA A 258 26.62 10.98 -33.14
CA ALA A 258 26.70 9.99 -34.21
C ALA A 258 25.36 9.25 -34.26
N ASP A 259 24.59 9.53 -35.30
CA ASP A 259 23.49 8.69 -35.76
C ASP A 259 24.03 7.28 -36.04
N LEU A 260 23.61 6.33 -35.22
CA LEU A 260 23.76 4.90 -35.50
C LEU A 260 22.36 4.30 -35.59
N ASP A 261 21.81 4.50 -36.78
CA ASP A 261 20.79 3.67 -37.40
C ASP A 261 21.32 2.23 -37.47
N HIS A 262 20.73 1.32 -36.70
CA HIS A 262 20.88 -0.13 -36.88
C HIS A 262 19.60 -0.84 -36.45
N GLY A 263 18.73 -1.05 -37.43
CA GLY A 263 17.75 -2.12 -37.38
C GLY A 263 18.45 -3.47 -37.43
N MET A 264 18.38 -4.24 -36.35
CA MET A 264 18.53 -5.69 -36.37
C MET A 264 18.06 -6.27 -35.04
N HIS A 265 16.89 -6.93 -35.03
CA HIS A 265 16.74 -8.30 -34.54
C HIS A 265 15.25 -8.67 -34.41
N ASP A 266 14.64 -8.91 -35.56
CA ASP A 266 13.63 -9.96 -35.72
C ASP A 266 14.33 -11.32 -35.67
N LYS A 267 14.29 -12.01 -34.53
CA LYS A 267 14.26 -13.50 -34.46
C LYS A 267 14.20 -13.98 -33.01
N MET A 268 13.46 -15.07 -32.83
CA MET A 268 13.36 -15.96 -31.66
C MET A 268 12.32 -15.57 -30.60
N ARG A 269 11.10 -16.08 -30.77
CA ARG A 269 10.73 -17.36 -30.14
C ARG A 269 9.35 -17.84 -30.61
N SER A 270 9.40 -18.80 -31.53
CA SER A 270 8.39 -19.85 -31.70
C SER A 270 8.87 -21.04 -30.86
N VAL A 271 8.24 -21.30 -29.71
CA VAL A 271 8.36 -22.59 -28.99
C VAL A 271 7.06 -22.83 -28.21
N ASP A 272 6.35 -23.85 -28.70
CA ASP A 272 5.51 -24.85 -28.03
C ASP A 272 4.25 -24.44 -27.27
N SER A 273 3.17 -24.58 -28.05
CA SER A 273 1.92 -25.23 -27.69
C SER A 273 2.14 -26.47 -26.82
N HIS A 274 1.68 -26.43 -25.57
CA HIS A 274 1.34 -27.64 -24.82
C HIS A 274 -0.05 -27.52 -24.19
N ASP A 275 -0.90 -28.35 -24.77
CA ASP A 275 -2.14 -28.95 -24.29
C ASP A 275 -2.20 -29.17 -22.77
N SER A 276 -3.30 -28.73 -22.15
CA SER A 276 -3.79 -29.23 -20.85
C SER A 276 -5.28 -28.95 -20.75
N THR A 277 -6.04 -29.80 -21.43
CA THR A 277 -7.16 -30.57 -20.86
C THR A 277 -7.92 -29.94 -19.68
N VAL A 278 -9.10 -29.43 -20.04
CA VAL A 278 -10.40 -29.53 -19.37
C VAL A 278 -10.47 -30.58 -18.24
N VAL A 279 -10.79 -30.13 -17.03
CA VAL A 279 -11.47 -30.92 -16.00
C VAL A 279 -12.73 -30.17 -15.59
N GLU A 280 -13.83 -30.56 -16.22
CA GLU A 280 -15.20 -30.36 -15.70
C GLU A 280 -15.44 -31.30 -14.51
N GLY A 281 -16.31 -30.86 -13.59
CA GLY A 281 -17.25 -31.79 -12.94
C GLY A 281 -17.17 -31.94 -11.42
N GLY A 282 -17.93 -31.09 -10.72
CA GLY A 282 -18.99 -31.51 -9.79
C GLY A 282 -18.62 -32.13 -8.43
N ALA A 283 -19.10 -31.50 -7.35
CA ALA A 283 -20.05 -32.14 -6.43
C ALA A 283 -20.59 -31.13 -5.40
N HIS A 284 -21.92 -31.13 -5.29
CA HIS A 284 -22.71 -30.46 -4.28
C HIS A 284 -22.34 -30.92 -2.86
N SER A 285 -22.29 -29.99 -1.90
CA SER A 285 -22.49 -30.32 -0.49
C SER A 285 -23.45 -29.32 0.12
N ALA A 286 -24.70 -29.75 0.27
CA ALA A 286 -25.72 -29.05 1.04
C ALA A 286 -25.50 -29.37 2.51
N THR A 287 -25.09 -28.38 3.31
CA THR A 287 -25.08 -28.49 4.77
C THR A 287 -26.34 -27.82 5.30
N ASN A 288 -27.34 -28.65 5.63
CA ASN A 288 -28.49 -28.27 6.42
C ASN A 288 -28.00 -28.00 7.86
N ILE A 289 -28.03 -26.74 8.30
CA ILE A 289 -27.85 -26.39 9.70
C ILE A 289 -29.24 -26.04 10.24
N ASN A 290 -29.78 -26.99 11.00
CA ASN A 290 -30.98 -26.82 11.81
C ASN A 290 -30.54 -26.05 13.07
N VAL A 291 -30.90 -24.77 13.18
CA VAL A 291 -30.80 -24.03 14.45
C VAL A 291 -32.21 -23.94 15.02
N SER A 292 -32.48 -24.78 16.01
CA SER A 292 -33.62 -24.65 16.90
C SER A 292 -33.32 -23.56 17.93
N ALA A 293 -34.17 -22.54 17.98
CA ALA A 293 -34.36 -21.66 19.12
C ALA A 293 -35.86 -21.56 19.37
#